data_AF-A0A139XBH1-F1
#
_entry.id   AF-A0A139XBH1-F1
#
_cell.length_a   1.000
_cell.length_b   1.000
_cell.length_c   1.000
_cell.angle_alpha   90.00
_cell.angle_beta   90.00
_cell.angle_gamma   90.00
#
_symmetry.space_group_name_H-M   'P 1'
#
loop_
_entity.id
_entity.type
_entity.pdbx_description
1 polymer ?
#
loop_
_entity_poly.entity_id
_entity_poly.type
_entity_poly.pdbx_seq_one_letter_code
_entity_poly.pdbx_strand_id
1 'polypeptide(L)' 'MMSPTSTKLSVTRKQTRIYIDEKLIERMKAYAHEHGLYKHRVLEAAISRYLDEAEKRPQE' A
#
# COMPACT_ATOMS: atom_id res chain seq x y z
N MET A 1 -40.10 -14.72 -3.06
CA MET A 1 -38.94 -14.27 -3.84
C MET A 1 -38.36 -13.06 -3.12
N MET A 2 -37.25 -13.21 -2.40
CA MET A 2 -36.61 -12.09 -1.69
C MET A 2 -35.28 -11.75 -2.38
N SER A 3 -35.13 -10.49 -2.78
CA SER A 3 -33.97 -9.96 -3.49
C SER A 3 -32.73 -9.93 -2.60
N PRO A 4 -31.52 -10.26 -3.11
CA PRO A 4 -30.31 -10.12 -2.32
C PRO A 4 -29.99 -8.65 -2.11
N THR A 5 -29.92 -8.26 -0.84
CA THR A 5 -29.47 -6.94 -0.38
C THR A 5 -28.00 -6.76 -0.77
N SER A 6 -27.72 -5.90 -1.74
CA SER A 6 -26.35 -5.53 -2.11
C SER A 6 -25.76 -4.69 -0.97
N THR A 7 -24.98 -5.33 -0.11
CA THR A 7 -24.29 -4.67 1.01
C THR A 7 -23.30 -3.65 0.48
N LYS A 8 -23.58 -2.38 0.78
CA LYS A 8 -22.74 -1.23 0.46
C LYS A 8 -21.35 -1.43 1.09
N LEU A 9 -20.33 -1.69 0.26
CA LEU A 9 -18.93 -1.71 0.67
C LEU A 9 -18.54 -0.33 1.22
N SER A 10 -18.56 -0.16 2.53
CA SER A 10 -18.03 1.02 3.20
C SER A 10 -16.51 0.94 3.22
N VAL A 11 -15.86 1.56 2.24
CA VAL A 11 -14.40 1.74 2.24
C VAL A 11 -14.03 2.69 3.38
N THR A 12 -13.64 2.13 4.51
CA THR A 12 -13.16 2.92 5.65
C THR A 12 -11.69 3.27 5.39
N ARG A 13 -11.40 4.47 4.88
CA ARG A 13 -10.03 4.96 4.74
C ARG A 13 -9.42 5.16 6.14
N LYS A 14 -8.71 4.14 6.66
CA LYS A 14 -7.90 4.29 7.88
C LYS A 14 -6.64 5.08 7.54
N GLN A 15 -6.46 6.25 8.16
CA GLN A 15 -5.24 7.03 8.04
C GLN A 15 -4.22 6.53 9.07
N THR A 16 -3.10 5.98 8.60
CA THR A 16 -2.00 5.52 9.44
C THR A 16 -0.83 6.50 9.33
N ARG A 17 -0.28 6.94 10.47
CA ARG A 17 0.99 7.68 10.51
C ARG A 17 2.13 6.69 10.70
N ILE A 18 3.14 6.80 9.84
CA ILE A 18 4.35 5.99 9.90
C ILE A 18 5.55 6.92 9.89
N TYR A 19 6.57 6.56 10.64
CA TYR A 19 7.85 7.25 10.66
C TYR A 19 8.81 6.50 9.76
N ILE A 20 9.35 7.19 8.77
CA ILE A 20 10.27 6.64 7.78
C ILE A 20 11.50 7.55 7.76
N ASP A 21 12.68 6.94 7.54
CA ASP A 21 13.93 7.67 7.32
C ASP A 21 13.81 8.70 6.18
N GLU A 22 14.43 9.86 6.37
CA GLU A 22 14.35 10.99 5.43
C GLU A 22 14.89 10.63 4.04
N LYS A 23 15.99 9.86 3.96
CA LYS A 23 16.57 9.46 2.66
C LYS A 23 15.63 8.53 1.91
N LEU A 24 14.92 7.66 2.63
CA LEU A 24 13.93 6.78 2.02
C LEU A 24 12.72 7.57 1.51
N ILE A 25 12.28 8.59 2.24
CA ILE A 25 11.22 9.51 1.79
C ILE A 25 11.61 10.23 0.50
N GLU A 26 12.85 10.74 0.40
CA GLU A 26 13.34 11.42 -0.80
C GLU A 26 13.39 10.48 -2.01
N ARG A 27 13.87 9.25 -1.82
CA ARG A 27 13.85 8.24 -2.89
C ARG A 27 12.43 7.91 -3.35
N MET A 28 11.49 7.78 -2.41
CA MET A 28 10.08 7.55 -2.74
C MET A 28 9.46 8.72 -3.50
N LYS A 29 9.81 9.97 -3.15
CA LYS A 29 9.37 11.17 -3.87
C LYS A 29 9.89 11.18 -5.31
N ALA A 30 11.17 10.90 -5.51
CA ALA A 30 11.78 10.85 -6.83
C ALA A 30 11.09 9.79 -7.72
N TYR A 31 10.94 8.57 -7.20
CA TYR A 31 10.25 7.49 -7.92
C TYR A 31 8.79 7.84 -8.23
N ALA A 32 8.07 8.41 -7.25
CA ALA A 32 6.70 8.84 -7.44
C ALA A 32 6.59 9.90 -8.55
N HIS A 33 7.51 10.85 -8.59
CA HIS A 33 7.56 11.88 -9.63
C HIS A 33 7.86 11.30 -11.01
N GLU A 34 8.88 10.45 -11.13
CA GLU A 34 9.27 9.81 -12.40
C GLU A 34 8.14 8.97 -13.02
N HIS A 35 7.33 8.33 -12.18
CA HIS A 35 6.24 7.46 -12.63
C HIS A 35 4.86 8.12 -12.59
N GLY A 36 4.76 9.41 -12.25
CA GLY A 36 3.47 10.11 -12.13
C GLY A 36 2.54 9.53 -11.06
N LEU A 37 3.11 8.95 -10.00
CA LEU A 37 2.39 8.28 -8.92
C LEU A 37 2.26 9.17 -7.68
N TYR A 38 1.29 8.85 -6.83
CA TYR A 38 1.24 9.38 -5.47
C TYR A 38 2.17 8.59 -4.54
N LYS A 39 2.83 9.26 -3.60
CA LYS A 39 3.73 8.65 -2.59
C LYS A 39 3.10 7.45 -1.86
N HIS A 40 1.81 7.52 -1.53
CA HIS A 40 1.12 6.42 -0.84
C HIS A 40 0.97 5.18 -1.73
N ARG A 41 0.82 5.33 -3.05
CA ARG A 41 0.78 4.20 -3.99
C ARG A 41 2.11 3.49 -4.11
N VAL A 42 3.20 4.25 -4.10
CA VAL A 42 4.57 3.69 -4.07
C VAL A 42 4.77 2.87 -2.80
N LEU A 43 4.32 3.38 -1.65
CA LEU A 43 4.39 2.66 -0.39
C LEU A 43 3.54 1.39 -0.38
N GLU A 44 2.28 1.47 -0.83
CA GLU A 44 1.37 0.33 -0.93
C GLU A 44 1.97 -0.79 -1.79
N ALA A 45 2.51 -0.44 -2.96
CA ALA A 45 3.16 -1.40 -3.86
C ALA A 45 4.41 -2.03 -3.23
N ALA A 46 5.23 -1.23 -2.53
CA ALA A 46 6.42 -1.73 -1.85
C ALA A 46 6.08 -2.72 -0.73
N ILE A 47 5.08 -2.39 0.10
CA ILE A 47 4.61 -3.28 1.18
C ILE A 47 4.03 -4.56 0.60
N SER A 48 3.16 -4.48 -0.41
CA SER A 48 2.57 -5.66 -1.05
C SER A 48 3.64 -6.59 -1.58
N ARG A 49 4.62 -6.05 -2.31
CA ARG A 49 5.73 -6.83 -2.86
C ARG A 49 6.57 -7.49 -1.77
N TYR A 50 6.87 -6.75 -0.69
CA TYR A 50 7.62 -7.30 0.43
C TYR A 50 6.89 -8.47 1.08
N LEU A 51 5.57 -8.35 1.28
CA LEU A 51 4.75 -9.43 1.84
C LEU A 51 4.75 -10.66 0.91
N ASP A 52 4.57 -10.46 -0.40
CA ASP A 52 4.61 -11.56 -1.37
C ASP A 52 5.97 -12.29 -1.40
N GLU A 53 7.07 -11.56 -1.19
CA GLU A 53 8.42 -12.13 -1.10
C GLU A 53 8.66 -12.82 0.25
N ALA A 54 8.14 -12.25 1.35
CA ALA A 54 8.25 -12.82 2.69
C ALA A 54 7.46 -14.13 2.84
N GLU A 55 6.29 -14.24 2.22
CA GLU A 55 5.50 -15.49 2.20
C GLU A 55 6.20 -16.62 1.44
N LYS A 56 7.05 -16.29 0.47
CA LYS A 56 7.80 -17.26 -0.36
C LYS A 56 9.12 -17.69 0.25
N ARG A 57 9.59 -17.01 1.30
CA ARG A 57 10.80 -17.39 2.02
C ARG A 57 10.43 -18.30 3.19
N PRO A 58 10.91 -19.57 3.24
CA PRO A 58 10.80 -20.34 4.47
C PRO A 58 11.53 -19.53 5.56
N GLN A 59 10.84 -19.30 6.68
CA GLN A 59 11.45 -18.69 7.85
C GLN A 59 12.52 -19.67 8.33
N GLU A 60 13.81 -19.34 8.13
CA GLU A 60 14.94 -20.08 8.70
C GLU A 60 14.99 -19.95 10.22
#